data_AF-A0A2D8LSP7-F1
#
_entry.id   AF-A0A2D8LSP7-F1
#
_cell.length_a   1.000
_cell.length_b   1.000
_cell.length_c   1.000
_cell.angle_alpha   90.00
_cell.angle_beta   90.00
_cell.angle_gamma   90.00
#
_symmetry.space_group_name_H-M   'P 1'
#
loop_
_entity.id
_entity.type
_entity.pdbx_description
1 polymer ?
#
loop_
_entity_poly.entity_id
_entity_poly.type
_entity_poly.pdbx_seq_one_letter_code
_entity_poly.pdbx_strand_id
1 'polypeptide(L)'
;MSDEEQIGYAEAMRELEEILDALEDDDLDVDVLAAKVERASALIQLCRDRIGNARIQVEKVVASLDEPTEGVDTLFDDGDE
;
A
#
# COMPACT_ATOMS: atom_id res chain seq x y z
N MET A 1 24.13 1.98 6.15
CA MET A 1 22.97 1.69 7.02
C MET A 1 22.16 0.73 6.20
N SER A 2 22.20 -0.54 6.59
CA SER A 2 21.81 -1.66 5.73
C SER A 2 20.31 -1.63 5.51
N ASP A 3 19.90 -1.61 4.24
CA ASP A 3 18.58 -2.02 3.80
C ASP A 3 18.41 -3.50 4.15
N GLU A 4 18.09 -3.81 5.41
CA GLU A 4 17.47 -5.09 5.77
C GLU A 4 16.10 -5.12 5.10
N GLU A 5 16.12 -5.50 3.83
CA GLU A 5 15.07 -6.10 3.00
C GLU A 5 13.66 -5.87 3.53
N GLN A 6 13.14 -4.64 3.40
CA GLN A 6 11.69 -4.45 3.41
C GLN A 6 11.12 -5.12 2.16
N ILE A 7 10.77 -6.39 2.30
CA ILE A 7 10.06 -7.22 1.33
C ILE A 7 9.04 -6.38 0.57
N GLY A 8 9.14 -6.41 -0.77
CA GLY A 8 8.21 -5.73 -1.66
C GLY A 8 6.79 -6.25 -1.45
N TYR A 9 5.77 -5.43 -1.76
CA TYR A 9 4.37 -5.91 -1.71
C TYR A 9 4.17 -7.20 -2.54
N ALA A 10 4.74 -7.25 -3.74
CA ALA A 10 4.69 -8.42 -4.62
C ALA A 10 5.47 -9.63 -4.09
N GLU A 11 6.46 -9.41 -3.22
CA GLU A 11 7.23 -10.48 -2.59
C GLU A 11 6.51 -11.01 -1.36
N ALA A 12 5.99 -10.11 -0.52
CA ALA A 12 5.12 -10.46 0.60
C ALA A 12 3.87 -11.25 0.14
N MET A 13 3.30 -10.89 -1.01
CA MET A 13 2.19 -11.65 -1.61
C MET A 13 2.61 -13.05 -2.06
N ARG A 14 3.78 -13.20 -2.69
CA ARG A 14 4.30 -14.53 -3.07
C ARG A 14 4.56 -15.40 -1.86
N GLU A 15 5.17 -14.84 -0.82
CA GLU A 15 5.42 -15.58 0.42
C GLU A 15 4.11 -15.99 1.11
N LEU A 16 3.06 -15.15 1.07
CA LEU A 16 1.74 -15.50 1.57
C LEU A 16 1.11 -16.68 0.80
N GLU A 17 1.26 -16.72 -0.53
CA GLU A 17 0.82 -17.84 -1.37
C GLU A 17 1.59 -19.12 -1.01
N GLU A 18 2.92 -19.06 -0.85
CA GLU A 18 3.73 -20.21 -0.42
C GLU A 18 3.36 -20.71 0.98
N ILE A 19 3.01 -19.80 1.90
CA ILE A 19 2.50 -20.17 3.21
C ILE A 19 1.17 -20.89 3.07
N LEU A 20 0.23 -20.35 2.28
CA LEU A 20 -1.08 -20.95 2.06
C LEU A 20 -0.95 -22.36 1.46
N ASP A 21 -0.15 -22.53 0.41
CA ASP A 21 0.11 -23.84 -0.21
C ASP A 21 0.67 -24.84 0.80
N ALA A 22 1.56 -24.37 1.69
CA ALA A 22 2.08 -25.23 2.75
C ALA A 22 0.99 -25.61 3.77
N LEU A 23 0.10 -24.68 4.16
CA LEU A 23 -0.98 -24.98 5.12
C LEU A 23 -2.01 -26.00 4.59
N GLU A 24 -2.07 -26.22 3.28
CA GLU A 24 -2.93 -27.23 2.65
C GLU A 24 -2.33 -28.65 2.71
N ASP A 25 -1.08 -28.81 3.18
CA ASP A 25 -0.45 -30.11 3.40
C ASP A 25 -1.02 -30.82 4.64
N ASP A 26 -1.62 -31.99 4.44
CA ASP A 26 -2.26 -32.79 5.49
C ASP A 26 -1.27 -33.34 6.55
N ASP A 27 0.04 -33.38 6.26
CA ASP A 27 1.08 -33.89 7.17
C ASP A 27 1.78 -32.79 7.98
N LEU A 28 1.22 -31.57 7.98
CA LEU A 28 1.86 -30.41 8.60
C LEU A 28 1.67 -30.36 10.13
N ASP A 29 2.79 -30.28 10.87
CA ASP A 29 2.78 -30.26 12.34
C ASP A 29 2.17 -28.96 12.91
N VAL A 30 1.42 -29.07 14.02
CA VAL A 30 0.72 -27.95 14.66
C VAL A 30 1.64 -26.79 15.07
N ASP A 31 2.88 -27.08 15.46
CA ASP A 31 3.85 -26.04 15.81
C ASP A 31 4.32 -25.28 14.56
N VAL A 32 4.48 -25.98 13.43
CA VAL A 32 4.83 -25.39 12.13
C VAL A 32 3.66 -24.56 11.60
N LEU A 33 2.43 -25.04 11.78
CA LEU A 33 1.21 -24.32 11.43
C LEU A 33 1.16 -22.98 12.17
N ALA A 34 1.39 -22.98 13.48
CA ALA A 34 1.40 -21.78 14.30
C ALA A 34 2.47 -20.76 13.82
N ALA A 35 3.69 -21.22 13.57
CA ALA A 35 4.77 -20.37 13.07
C ALA A 35 4.45 -19.76 11.69
N LYS A 36 3.88 -20.55 10.77
CA LYS A 36 3.46 -20.09 9.44
C LYS A 36 2.34 -19.05 9.51
N VAL A 37 1.36 -19.25 10.37
CA VAL A 37 0.27 -18.29 10.59
C VAL A 37 0.78 -16.98 11.20
N GLU A 38 1.72 -17.05 12.15
CA GLU A 38 2.36 -15.86 12.73
C GLU A 38 3.11 -15.06 11.65
N ARG A 39 3.87 -15.75 10.79
CA ARG A 39 4.57 -15.14 9.66
C ARG A 39 3.58 -14.49 8.67
N ALA A 40 2.51 -15.18 8.30
CA ALA A 40 1.47 -14.65 7.42
C ALA A 40 0.83 -13.38 8.01
N SER A 41 0.55 -13.37 9.32
CA SER A 41 0.03 -12.19 10.02
C SER A 41 0.96 -10.98 9.88
N ALA A 42 2.27 -11.18 10.07
CA ALA A 42 3.26 -10.12 9.90
C ALA A 42 3.30 -9.57 8.46
N LEU A 43 3.24 -10.45 7.46
CA LEU A 43 3.19 -10.07 6.04
C LEU A 43 1.93 -9.26 5.71
N ILE A 44 0.77 -9.65 6.25
CA ILE A 44 -0.49 -8.93 6.06
C ILE A 44 -0.42 -7.52 6.64
N GLN A 45 0.17 -7.34 7.82
CA GLN A 45 0.34 -6.00 8.41
C GLN A 45 1.23 -5.12 7.52
N LEU A 46 2.36 -5.66 7.05
CA LEU A 46 3.25 -4.94 6.14
C LEU A 46 2.53 -4.54 4.83
N CYS A 47 1.72 -5.43 4.27
CA CYS A 47 0.90 -5.12 3.09
C CYS A 47 -0.09 -3.98 3.35
N ARG A 48 -0.77 -3.99 4.52
CA ARG A 48 -1.73 -2.94 4.90
C ARG A 48 -1.05 -1.59 5.08
N ASP A 49 0.10 -1.57 5.74
CA ASP A 49 0.87 -0.34 5.95
C ASP A 49 1.32 0.27 4.63
N ARG A 50 1.78 -0.56 3.69
CA ARG A 50 2.15 -0.11 2.34
C ARG A 50 0.96 0.47 1.57
N ILE A 51 -0.18 -0.20 1.59
CA ILE A 51 -1.40 0.30 0.93
C ILE A 51 -1.85 1.63 1.56
N GLY A 52 -1.82 1.72 2.90
CA GLY A 52 -2.14 2.94 3.63
C GLY A 52 -1.22 4.10 3.24
N ASN A 53 0.09 3.86 3.21
CA ASN A 53 1.08 4.84 2.78
C ASN A 53 0.86 5.27 1.32
N ALA A 54 0.63 4.32 0.41
CA ALA A 54 0.35 4.62 -0.99
C ALA A 54 -0.90 5.49 -1.14
N ARG A 55 -1.98 5.18 -0.40
CA ARG A 55 -3.21 5.98 -0.39
C ARG A 55 -2.95 7.41 0.06
N ILE A 56 -2.21 7.61 1.15
CA ILE A 56 -1.84 8.95 1.64
C ILE A 56 -1.06 9.73 0.57
N GLN A 57 -0.12 9.09 -0.13
CA GLN A 57 0.63 9.75 -1.19
C GLN A 57 -0.26 10.14 -2.38
N VAL A 58 -1.19 9.27 -2.77
CA VAL A 58 -2.18 9.58 -3.82
C VAL A 58 -3.05 10.77 -3.40
N GLU A 59 -3.59 10.76 -2.18
CA GLU A 59 -4.40 11.86 -1.64
C GLU A 59 -3.63 13.20 -1.65
N LYS A 60 -2.34 13.18 -1.29
CA LYS A 60 -1.47 14.37 -1.38
C LYS A 60 -1.29 14.86 -2.81
N VAL A 61 -1.01 13.96 -3.75
CA VAL A 61 -0.83 14.32 -5.17
C VAL A 61 -2.11 14.93 -5.74
N VAL A 62 -3.27 14.34 -5.44
CA VAL A 62 -4.57 14.87 -5.87
C VAL A 62 -4.82 16.26 -5.26
N ALA A 63 -4.56 16.43 -3.96
CA ALA A 63 -4.72 17.73 -3.30
C ALA A 63 -3.81 18.81 -3.90
N SER A 64 -2.58 18.48 -4.29
CA SER A 64 -1.68 19.41 -4.98
C SER A 64 -2.10 19.76 -6.42
N LEU A 65 -2.90 18.90 -7.07
CA LEU A 65 -3.44 19.17 -8.41
C LEU A 65 -4.73 20.03 -8.34
N ASP A 66 -5.48 19.92 -7.25
CA ASP A 66 -6.70 20.70 -6.98
C ASP A 66 -6.41 22.08 -6.36
N GLU A 67 -5.14 22.46 -6.12
CA GLU A 67 -4.82 23.84 -5.76
C GLU A 67 -5.25 24.74 -6.93
N PRO A 68 -6.29 25.59 -6.76
CA PRO A 68 -6.70 26.50 -7.79
C PRO A 68 -5.51 27.40 -8.06
N THR A 69 -5.02 27.40 -9.29
CA THR A 69 -4.12 28.45 -9.75
C THR A 69 -4.89 29.77 -9.61
N GLU A 70 -4.71 30.45 -8.47
CA GLU A 70 -5.19 31.81 -8.29
C GLU A 70 -4.51 32.67 -9.36
N GLY A 71 -5.31 33.14 -10.31
CA GLY A 71 -4.95 34.25 -11.19
C GLY A 71 -4.46 33.88 -12.58
N VAL A 72 -5.39 33.55 -13.47
CA VAL A 72 -5.43 34.10 -14.84
C VAL A 72 -6.92 34.20 -15.21
N ASP A 73 -7.47 35.40 -15.12
CA ASP A 73 -7.93 36.19 -16.29
C ASP A 73 -9.23 35.59 -16.85
N THR A 74 -10.39 36.21 -16.64
CA THR A 74 -10.69 37.51 -17.23
C THR A 74 -11.60 38.34 -16.34
N LEU A 75 -11.12 39.53 -15.97
CA LEU A 75 -11.96 40.71 -15.88
C LEU A 75 -12.67 40.84 -17.25
N PHE A 76 -13.89 40.34 -17.37
CA PHE A 76 -14.84 40.93 -18.29
C PHE A 76 -15.43 42.15 -17.58
N ASP A 77 -14.60 43.20 -17.53
CA ASP A 77 -15.03 44.59 -17.47
C ASP A 77 -15.51 44.93 -18.89
N ASP A 78 -16.66 44.41 -19.28
CA ASP A 78 -17.44 45.01 -20.38
C ASP A 78 -18.44 45.96 -19.72
N GLY A 79 -17.91 47.09 -19.27
CA GLY A 79 -18.68 48.31 -19.26
C GLY A 79 -18.88 48.75 -20.71
N ASP A 80 -20.03 48.39 -21.29
CA ASP A 80 -20.58 49.10 -22.45
C ASP A 80 -22.12 49.14 -22.34
N GLU A 81 -22.60 50.38 -22.12
CA GLU A 81 -23.96 50.95 -22.25
C GLU A 81 -25.06 50.62 -21.22
#